data_AF-A0A4R6PMK1-F1
#
_entry.id   AF-A0A4R6PMK1-F1
#
_cell.length_a   1.000
_cell.length_b   1.000
_cell.length_c   1.000
_cell.angle_alpha   90.00
_cell.angle_beta   90.00
_cell.angle_gamma   90.00
#
_symmetry.space_group_name_H-M   'P 1'
#
loop_
_entity.id
_entity.type
_entity.pdbx_description
1 polymer ?
#
loop_
_entity_poly.entity_id
_entity_poly.type
_entity_poly.pdbx_seq_one_letter_code
_entity_poly.pdbx_strand_id
1 'polypeptide(L)'
;MKRVAWLISLLSVVLVSCSPAPQSTTESGLDTTMQQLDLQLLPNEQWRLSTAVIELSFCRNPVNEALLASQMELNNWRLTGDETAFPPYRKDGLQQLQQVLAGQPFMLWQTDGTVSAQRYRLVMPASASKGDVAEQLFPAVATLASKRVICHTAVIEQ
;
A
#
# COMPACT_ATOMS: atom_id res chain seq x y z
N MET A 1 48.22 56.29 29.38
CA MET A 1 47.94 56.16 27.92
C MET A 1 47.46 54.74 27.65
N LYS A 2 46.33 54.63 26.94
CA LYS A 2 45.51 53.42 26.77
C LYS A 2 46.28 52.28 26.08
N ARG A 3 46.27 51.07 26.66
CA ARG A 3 46.48 49.81 25.93
C ARG A 3 45.21 48.98 26.09
N VAL A 4 44.39 49.03 25.06
CA VAL A 4 43.19 48.22 24.88
C VAL A 4 43.68 46.82 24.49
N ALA A 5 43.70 45.89 25.45
CA ALA A 5 43.92 44.49 25.16
C ALA A 5 42.56 43.85 24.87
N TRP A 6 42.32 43.57 23.59
CA TRP A 6 41.17 42.85 23.09
C TRP A 6 41.16 41.42 23.68
N LEU A 7 40.24 41.17 24.60
CA LEU A 7 39.87 39.82 25.03
C LEU A 7 39.02 39.19 23.92
N ILE A 8 39.68 38.46 23.02
CA ILE A 8 39.03 37.57 22.07
C ILE A 8 38.52 36.37 22.86
N SER A 9 37.25 36.44 23.24
CA SER A 9 36.51 35.34 23.84
C SER A 9 36.25 34.29 22.76
N LEU A 10 37.06 33.22 22.72
CA LEU A 10 36.76 32.02 21.94
C LEU A 10 35.55 31.31 22.58
N LEU A 11 34.36 31.69 22.10
CA LEU A 11 33.13 30.99 22.37
C LEU A 11 33.10 29.75 21.45
N SER A 12 33.64 28.64 21.95
CA SER A 12 33.53 27.33 21.30
C SER A 12 32.06 26.89 21.34
N VAL A 13 31.31 27.27 20.31
CA VAL A 13 29.97 26.76 20.04
C VAL A 13 30.14 25.28 19.67
N VAL A 14 29.92 24.41 20.66
CA VAL A 14 29.72 22.99 20.41
C VAL A 14 28.35 22.85 19.74
N LEU A 15 28.35 22.88 18.41
CA LEU A 15 27.25 22.38 17.62
C LEU A 15 27.19 20.87 17.88
N VAL A 16 26.44 20.48 18.91
CA VAL A 16 25.95 19.11 19.02
C VAL A 16 25.08 18.90 17.79
N SER A 17 25.63 18.26 16.77
CA SER A 17 24.83 17.72 15.69
C SER A 17 23.84 16.76 16.32
N CYS A 18 22.57 17.15 16.36
CA CYS A 18 21.47 16.19 16.40
C CYS A 18 21.63 15.35 15.14
N SER A 19 22.36 14.24 15.24
CA SER A 19 22.13 13.14 14.31
C SER A 19 20.66 12.80 14.49
N PRO A 20 19.84 12.83 13.42
CA PRO A 20 18.53 12.23 13.53
C PRO A 20 18.81 10.80 14.02
N ALA A 21 18.18 10.43 15.14
CA ALA A 21 18.13 9.03 15.53
C ALA A 21 17.80 8.25 14.26
N PRO A 22 18.52 7.15 13.94
CA PRO A 22 18.17 6.34 12.79
C PRO A 22 16.68 6.12 12.93
N GLN A 23 15.92 6.67 11.97
CA GLN A 23 14.53 6.32 11.85
C GLN A 23 14.59 4.81 11.76
N SER A 24 14.23 4.14 12.84
CA SER A 24 13.75 2.79 12.77
C SER A 24 12.61 2.93 11.79
N THR A 25 12.92 2.68 10.52
CA THR A 25 11.97 2.13 9.58
C THR A 25 11.48 0.89 10.29
N THR A 26 10.46 1.06 11.13
CA THR A 26 9.45 0.06 11.28
C THR A 26 8.95 -0.10 9.86
N GLU A 27 9.63 -0.97 9.11
CA GLU A 27 9.18 -1.48 7.83
C GLU A 27 7.89 -2.22 8.17
N SER A 28 6.78 -1.47 8.27
CA SER A 28 5.43 -2.04 8.18
C SER A 28 5.15 -2.48 6.74
N GLY A 29 6.20 -2.85 5.99
CA GLY A 29 6.13 -3.42 4.66
C GLY A 29 5.91 -4.91 4.82
N LEU A 30 4.80 -5.39 4.32
CA LEU A 30 4.58 -6.82 4.15
C LEU A 30 5.63 -7.35 3.16
N ASP A 31 6.27 -8.48 3.45
CA ASP A 31 7.31 -9.11 2.60
C ASP A 31 6.78 -9.63 1.24
N THR A 32 5.49 -9.41 0.96
CA THR A 32 4.79 -9.85 -0.24
C THR A 32 4.46 -8.68 -1.15
N THR A 33 4.67 -8.86 -2.45
CA THR A 33 4.31 -7.89 -3.48
C THR A 33 2.87 -8.05 -3.95
N MET A 34 2.26 -6.98 -4.45
CA MET A 34 0.94 -7.03 -5.09
C MET A 34 0.87 -8.06 -6.21
N GLN A 35 1.93 -8.22 -7.01
CA GLN A 35 2.00 -9.24 -8.07
C GLN A 35 1.95 -10.67 -7.51
N GLN A 36 2.71 -10.94 -6.45
CA GLN A 36 2.66 -12.26 -5.79
C GLN A 36 1.30 -12.52 -5.15
N LEU A 37 0.69 -11.51 -4.52
CA LEU A 37 -0.64 -11.63 -3.91
C LEU A 37 -1.73 -11.85 -4.96
N ASP A 38 -1.63 -11.19 -6.10
CA ASP A 38 -2.64 -11.23 -7.16
C ASP A 38 -2.83 -12.64 -7.76
N LEU A 39 -1.77 -13.44 -7.74
CA LEU A 39 -1.75 -14.85 -8.16
C LEU A 39 -2.21 -15.83 -7.07
N GLN A 40 -2.49 -15.38 -5.84
CA GLN A 40 -2.92 -16.27 -4.76
C GLN A 40 -4.43 -16.43 -4.71
N LEU A 41 -4.85 -17.67 -4.44
CA LEU A 41 -6.21 -17.99 -3.98
C LEU A 41 -6.30 -17.69 -2.49
N LEU A 42 -7.24 -16.80 -2.13
CA LEU A 42 -7.48 -16.34 -0.77
C LEU A 42 -8.94 -16.59 -0.34
N PRO A 43 -9.23 -16.77 0.96
CA PRO A 43 -8.27 -16.82 2.07
C PRO A 43 -7.45 -18.12 2.08
N ASN A 44 -6.30 -18.10 2.76
CA ASN A 44 -5.44 -19.28 2.92
C ASN A 44 -4.75 -19.27 4.30
N GLU A 45 -3.75 -20.13 4.54
CA GLU A 45 -3.05 -20.18 5.84
C GLU A 45 -2.30 -18.89 6.18
N GLN A 46 -1.81 -18.17 5.16
CA GLN A 46 -0.99 -16.96 5.33
C GLN A 46 -1.84 -15.69 5.43
N TRP A 47 -3.00 -15.65 4.79
CA TRP A 47 -3.76 -14.42 4.59
C TRP A 47 -5.24 -14.56 5.00
N ARG A 48 -5.75 -13.48 5.57
CA ARG A 48 -7.16 -13.29 5.89
C ARG A 48 -7.73 -12.16 5.05
N LEU A 49 -9.01 -12.28 4.70
CA LEU A 49 -9.75 -11.32 3.88
C LEU A 49 -10.83 -10.62 4.70
N SER A 50 -11.10 -9.36 4.38
CA SER A 50 -12.35 -8.71 4.79
C SER A 50 -13.55 -9.34 4.10
N THR A 51 -14.69 -9.33 4.80
CA THR A 51 -16.01 -9.65 4.23
C THR A 51 -16.49 -8.54 3.29
N ALA A 52 -16.23 -7.29 3.64
CA ALA A 52 -16.59 -6.14 2.83
C ALA A 52 -15.69 -5.97 1.59
N VAL A 53 -16.27 -5.39 0.54
CA VAL A 53 -15.58 -5.00 -0.68
C VAL A 53 -15.34 -3.49 -0.67
N ILE A 54 -14.14 -3.08 -1.08
CA ILE A 54 -13.75 -1.69 -1.27
C ILE A 54 -13.71 -1.43 -2.78
N GLU A 55 -14.46 -0.45 -3.24
CA GLU A 55 -14.33 0.08 -4.60
C GLU A 55 -13.40 1.28 -4.59
N LEU A 56 -12.45 1.29 -5.52
CA LEU A 56 -11.42 2.30 -5.68
C LEU A 56 -11.37 2.78 -7.13
N SER A 57 -11.29 4.11 -7.32
CA SER A 57 -10.98 4.71 -8.61
C SER A 57 -9.76 5.59 -8.52
N PHE A 58 -8.78 5.36 -9.39
CA PHE A 58 -7.60 6.21 -9.51
C PHE A 58 -7.90 7.46 -10.34
N CYS A 59 -7.35 8.61 -9.93
CA CYS A 59 -7.58 9.91 -10.56
C CYS A 59 -6.93 10.00 -11.95
N ARG A 60 -7.74 10.04 -13.03
CA ARG A 60 -7.26 10.22 -14.44
C ARG A 60 -5.96 9.44 -14.72
N ASN A 61 -5.93 8.17 -14.29
CA ASN A 61 -4.71 7.39 -14.21
C ASN A 61 -4.84 6.13 -15.08
N PRO A 62 -3.84 5.81 -15.93
CA PRO A 62 -3.78 4.54 -16.65
C PRO A 62 -3.83 3.31 -15.73
N VAL A 63 -3.62 3.45 -14.42
CA VAL A 63 -3.76 2.36 -13.44
C VAL A 63 -5.14 1.69 -13.49
N ASN A 64 -6.24 2.41 -13.72
CA ASN A 64 -7.55 1.76 -13.84
C ASN A 64 -7.61 0.80 -15.04
N GLU A 65 -6.99 1.18 -16.17
CA GLU A 65 -6.92 0.35 -17.36
C GLU A 65 -5.90 -0.79 -17.19
N ALA A 66 -4.76 -0.51 -16.57
CA ALA A 66 -3.72 -1.50 -16.29
C ALA A 66 -4.20 -2.60 -15.33
N LEU A 67 -5.07 -2.26 -14.37
CA LEU A 67 -5.63 -3.20 -13.41
C LEU A 67 -6.95 -3.82 -13.86
N LEU A 68 -7.46 -3.45 -15.04
CA LEU A 68 -8.70 -3.99 -15.59
C LEU A 68 -8.62 -5.51 -15.69
N ALA A 69 -9.50 -6.19 -14.98
CA ALA A 69 -9.66 -7.63 -15.08
C ALA A 69 -11.05 -8.04 -14.59
N SER A 70 -11.72 -8.90 -15.33
CA SER A 70 -12.91 -9.59 -14.87
C SER A 70 -12.57 -10.60 -13.78
N GLN A 71 -13.57 -10.97 -12.98
CA GLN A 71 -13.41 -12.01 -11.97
C GLN A 71 -12.91 -13.35 -12.58
N MET A 72 -13.38 -13.68 -13.79
CA MET A 72 -12.95 -14.89 -14.50
C MET A 72 -11.47 -14.86 -14.85
N GLU A 73 -10.97 -13.74 -15.38
CA GLU A 73 -9.55 -13.57 -15.71
C GLU A 73 -8.67 -13.69 -14.46
N LEU A 74 -9.05 -12.99 -13.39
CA LEU A 74 -8.35 -13.04 -12.10
C LEU A 74 -8.28 -14.48 -11.55
N ASN A 75 -9.39 -15.21 -11.59
CA ASN A 75 -9.44 -16.59 -11.15
C ASN A 75 -8.56 -17.49 -12.00
N ASN A 76 -8.57 -17.32 -13.32
CA ASN A 76 -7.74 -18.10 -14.22
C ASN A 76 -6.25 -17.89 -13.93
N TRP A 77 -5.81 -16.64 -13.76
CA TRP A 77 -4.41 -16.35 -13.41
C TRP A 77 -3.99 -16.94 -12.06
N ARG A 78 -4.89 -16.95 -11.07
CA ARG A 78 -4.64 -17.56 -9.76
C ARG A 78 -4.57 -19.08 -9.81
N LEU A 79 -5.40 -19.70 -10.65
CA LEU A 79 -5.42 -21.14 -10.83
C LEU A 79 -4.17 -21.64 -11.57
N THR A 80 -3.68 -20.89 -12.56
CA THR A 80 -2.45 -21.23 -13.27
C THR A 80 -1.19 -20.85 -12.50
N GLY A 81 -1.26 -19.79 -11.69
CA GLY A 81 -0.09 -19.21 -11.02
C GLY A 81 0.94 -18.62 -11.99
N ASP A 82 0.55 -18.38 -13.25
CA ASP A 82 1.44 -18.00 -14.33
C ASP A 82 1.31 -16.50 -14.66
N GLU A 83 2.32 -15.72 -14.25
CA GLU A 83 2.41 -14.29 -14.54
C GLU A 83 2.59 -13.95 -16.03
N THR A 84 2.97 -14.91 -16.87
CA THR A 84 3.11 -14.68 -18.32
C THR A 84 1.75 -14.56 -19.01
N ALA A 85 0.68 -15.01 -18.35
CA ALA A 85 -0.70 -14.85 -18.80
C ALA A 85 -1.28 -13.45 -18.53
N PHE A 86 -0.54 -12.58 -17.82
CA PHE A 86 -0.97 -11.21 -17.56
C PHE A 86 -0.99 -10.36 -18.85
N PRO A 87 -1.97 -9.45 -18.97
CA PRO A 87 -1.89 -8.38 -19.95
C PRO A 87 -0.59 -7.57 -19.76
N PRO A 88 0.02 -7.03 -20.82
CA PRO A 88 1.32 -6.37 -20.75
C PRO A 88 1.44 -5.28 -19.67
N TYR A 89 0.37 -4.53 -19.43
CA TYR A 89 0.36 -3.40 -18.50
C TYR A 89 0.01 -3.77 -17.05
N ARG A 90 -0.42 -5.01 -16.78
CA ARG A 90 -0.90 -5.40 -15.44
C ARG A 90 0.19 -5.31 -14.39
N LYS A 91 1.42 -5.71 -14.75
CA LYS A 91 2.58 -5.64 -13.84
C LYS A 91 2.83 -4.20 -13.37
N ASP A 92 2.80 -3.24 -14.29
CA ASP A 92 2.97 -1.81 -13.98
C ASP A 92 1.83 -1.27 -13.11
N GLY A 93 0.59 -1.71 -13.36
CA GLY A 93 -0.57 -1.38 -12.54
C GLY A 93 -0.44 -1.89 -11.10
N LEU A 94 -0.03 -3.16 -10.94
CA LEU A 94 0.17 -3.79 -9.64
C LEU A 94 1.34 -3.15 -8.87
N GLN A 95 2.40 -2.75 -9.58
CA GLN A 95 3.52 -2.01 -8.98
C GLN A 95 3.09 -0.63 -8.48
N GLN A 96 2.28 0.10 -9.25
CA GLN A 96 1.74 1.39 -8.80
C GLN A 96 0.80 1.21 -7.60
N LEU A 97 -0.02 0.15 -7.59
CA LEU A 97 -0.86 -0.17 -6.44
C LEU A 97 0.00 -0.49 -5.20
N GLN A 98 1.09 -1.23 -5.36
CA GLN A 98 2.05 -1.49 -4.28
C GLN A 98 2.63 -0.19 -3.70
N GLN A 99 2.97 0.78 -4.55
CA GLN A 99 3.49 2.08 -4.12
C GLN A 99 2.46 2.88 -3.31
N VAL A 100 1.18 2.82 -3.70
CA VAL A 100 0.09 3.47 -2.95
C VAL A 100 -0.05 2.88 -1.55
N LEU A 101 0.14 1.57 -1.43
CA LEU A 101 0.05 0.79 -0.19
C LEU A 101 1.36 0.73 0.60
N ALA A 102 2.42 1.42 0.17
CA ALA A 102 3.70 1.37 0.87
C ALA A 102 3.58 1.79 2.34
N GLY A 103 4.17 0.97 3.24
CA GLY A 103 4.14 1.16 4.69
C GLY A 103 2.79 0.88 5.35
N GLN A 104 1.81 0.32 4.63
CA GLN A 104 0.53 -0.08 5.21
C GLN A 104 0.57 -1.53 5.72
N PRO A 105 -0.09 -1.83 6.84
CA PRO A 105 -0.13 -3.18 7.41
C PRO A 105 -1.10 -4.12 6.66
N PHE A 106 -1.62 -3.70 5.51
CA PHE A 106 -2.63 -4.40 4.71
C PHE A 106 -2.29 -4.34 3.22
N MET A 107 -2.86 -5.28 2.46
CA MET A 107 -2.86 -5.28 1.00
C MET A 107 -4.29 -5.29 0.47
N LEU A 108 -4.43 -5.21 -0.86
CA LEU A 108 -5.71 -5.26 -1.55
C LEU A 108 -5.75 -6.45 -2.50
N TRP A 109 -6.74 -7.32 -2.38
CA TRP A 109 -6.90 -8.46 -3.29
C TRP A 109 -8.10 -8.23 -4.21
N GLN A 110 -7.83 -8.16 -5.50
CA GLN A 110 -8.82 -7.73 -6.49
C GLN A 110 -9.91 -8.80 -6.68
N THR A 111 -11.18 -8.40 -6.64
CA THR A 111 -12.29 -9.29 -6.96
C THR A 111 -12.68 -9.17 -8.43
N ASP A 112 -12.65 -7.95 -8.95
CA ASP A 112 -12.95 -7.59 -10.33
C ASP A 112 -12.56 -6.12 -10.57
N GLY A 113 -12.73 -5.67 -11.82
CA GLY A 113 -12.46 -4.30 -12.21
C GLY A 113 -13.17 -3.90 -13.49
N THR A 114 -13.36 -2.59 -13.62
CA THR A 114 -13.89 -1.90 -14.80
C THR A 114 -12.94 -0.78 -15.19
N VAL A 115 -13.17 -0.14 -16.33
CA VAL A 115 -12.34 1.02 -16.76
C VAL A 115 -12.42 2.20 -15.78
N SER A 116 -13.47 2.30 -14.97
CA SER A 116 -13.71 3.43 -14.08
C SER A 116 -13.44 3.12 -12.61
N ALA A 117 -13.50 1.85 -12.20
CA ALA A 117 -13.35 1.46 -10.80
C ALA A 117 -12.88 0.02 -10.66
N GLN A 118 -12.06 -0.23 -9.65
CA GLN A 118 -11.55 -1.55 -9.26
C GLN A 118 -12.17 -1.96 -7.93
N ARG A 119 -12.43 -3.26 -7.74
CA ARG A 119 -13.01 -3.79 -6.51
C ARG A 119 -12.04 -4.72 -5.81
N TYR A 120 -11.88 -4.51 -4.50
CA TYR A 120 -10.88 -5.21 -3.69
C TYR A 120 -11.48 -5.69 -2.38
N ARG A 121 -10.91 -6.76 -1.83
CA ARG A 121 -11.01 -7.09 -0.41
C ARG A 121 -9.73 -6.68 0.30
N LEU A 122 -9.87 -6.23 1.54
CA LEU A 122 -8.72 -5.94 2.40
C LEU A 122 -8.06 -7.26 2.78
N VAL A 123 -6.73 -7.30 2.74
CA VAL A 123 -5.94 -8.50 3.07
C VAL A 123 -4.95 -8.18 4.16
N MET A 124 -4.84 -9.07 5.14
CA MET A 124 -3.84 -8.98 6.20
C MET A 124 -3.22 -10.35 6.49
N PRO A 125 -1.97 -10.39 6.99
CA PRO A 125 -1.38 -11.63 7.47
C PRO A 125 -2.24 -12.27 8.56
N ALA A 126 -2.42 -13.59 8.49
CA ALA A 126 -3.19 -14.34 9.48
C ALA A 126 -2.62 -14.19 10.91
N SER A 127 -1.31 -14.00 11.04
CA SER A 127 -0.63 -13.72 12.31
C SER A 127 -0.96 -12.34 12.88
N ALA A 128 -1.28 -11.36 12.03
CA ALA A 128 -1.53 -9.97 12.41
C ALA A 128 -3.02 -9.67 12.61
N SER A 129 -3.92 -10.43 11.98
CA SER A 129 -5.34 -10.06 11.90
C SER A 129 -6.14 -10.31 13.19
N LYS A 130 -5.55 -10.87 14.26
CA LYS A 130 -6.18 -11.17 15.58
C LYS A 130 -7.65 -11.66 15.54
N GLY A 131 -8.05 -12.32 14.46
CA GLY A 131 -9.41 -12.84 14.27
C GLY A 131 -10.36 -12.00 13.41
N ASP A 132 -10.11 -10.71 13.15
CA ASP A 132 -11.00 -9.94 12.26
C ASP A 132 -10.30 -8.84 11.45
N VAL A 133 -10.28 -9.01 10.12
CA VAL A 133 -9.83 -7.99 9.17
C VAL A 133 -10.83 -6.82 9.12
N ALA A 134 -12.09 -7.02 9.55
CA ALA A 134 -13.14 -6.00 9.52
C ALA A 134 -12.80 -4.78 10.37
N GLU A 135 -12.10 -4.93 11.50
CA GLU A 135 -11.68 -3.80 12.33
C GLU A 135 -10.73 -2.84 11.59
N GLN A 136 -9.98 -3.36 10.62
CA GLN A 136 -9.02 -2.60 9.83
C GLN A 136 -9.62 -2.01 8.55
N LEU A 137 -10.88 -2.36 8.23
CA LEU A 137 -11.56 -1.88 7.02
C LEU A 137 -11.67 -0.35 6.99
N PHE A 138 -12.24 0.27 8.03
CA PHE A 138 -12.43 1.71 8.06
C PHE A 138 -11.12 2.50 8.13
N PRO A 139 -10.11 2.12 8.95
CA PRO A 139 -8.78 2.73 8.89
C PRO A 139 -8.14 2.63 7.49
N ALA A 140 -8.26 1.47 6.83
CA ALA A 140 -7.75 1.28 5.48
C ALA A 140 -8.46 2.18 4.46
N VAL A 141 -9.78 2.25 4.52
CA VAL A 141 -10.60 3.12 3.65
C VAL A 141 -10.24 4.59 3.84
N ALA A 142 -10.14 5.06 5.08
CA ALA A 142 -9.72 6.44 5.38
C ALA A 142 -8.32 6.73 4.85
N THR A 143 -7.40 5.78 5.01
CA THR A 143 -6.04 5.88 4.48
C THR A 143 -6.04 5.98 2.96
N LEU A 144 -6.78 5.11 2.27
CA LEU A 144 -6.90 5.10 0.81
C LEU A 144 -7.53 6.39 0.29
N ALA A 145 -8.62 6.85 0.90
CA ALA A 145 -9.29 8.10 0.55
C ALA A 145 -8.38 9.35 0.73
N SER A 146 -7.38 9.29 1.60
CA SER A 146 -6.41 10.38 1.78
C SER A 146 -5.32 10.44 0.69
N LYS A 147 -5.17 9.39 -0.13
CA LYS A 147 -4.13 9.32 -1.16
C LYS A 147 -4.51 10.21 -2.34
N ARG A 148 -3.65 11.16 -2.70
CA ARG A 148 -3.89 12.12 -3.81
C ARG A 148 -4.15 11.47 -5.18
N VAL A 149 -3.70 10.23 -5.37
CA VAL A 149 -3.89 9.48 -6.62
C VAL A 149 -5.21 8.72 -6.68
N ILE A 150 -5.96 8.66 -5.57
CA ILE A 150 -7.27 8.02 -5.45
C ILE A 150 -8.34 9.13 -5.44
N CYS A 151 -9.32 9.02 -6.33
CA CYS A 151 -10.40 10.00 -6.49
C CYS A 151 -11.73 9.50 -5.94
N HIS A 152 -11.86 8.19 -5.76
CA HIS A 152 -13.04 7.58 -5.18
C HIS A 152 -12.62 6.38 -4.34
N THR A 153 -13.21 6.29 -3.16
CA THR A 153 -13.14 5.14 -2.26
C THR A 153 -14.52 4.94 -1.66
N ALA A 154 -15.06 3.74 -1.78
CA ALA A 154 -16.32 3.38 -1.13
C ALA A 154 -16.25 1.95 -0.59
N VAL A 155 -16.97 1.70 0.50
CA VAL A 155 -17.29 0.33 0.94
C VAL A 155 -18.60 -0.05 0.26
N ILE A 156 -18.61 -1.18 -0.44
CA ILE A 156 -19.81 -1.73 -1.09
C ILE A 156 -20.26 -2.95 -0.29
N GLU A 157 -21.55 -2.96 0.09
CA GLU A 157 -22.20 -4.13 0.67
C GLU A 157 -22.46 -5.16 -0.44
N GLN A 158 -22.10 -6.42 -0.18
CA GLN A 158 -22.50 -7.58 -0.99
C GLN A 158 -23.47 -8.45 -0.20
#